data_AF-A0A2V9CM69-F1
#
_entry.id   AF-A0A2V9CM69-F1
#
_cell.length_a   1.000
_cell.length_b   1.000
_cell.length_c   1.000
_cell.angle_alpha   90.00
_cell.angle_beta   90.00
_cell.angle_gamma   90.00
#
_symmetry.space_group_name_H-M   'P 1'
#
loop_
_entity.id
_entity.type
_entity.pdbx_description
1 polymer ?
#
loop_
_entity_poly.entity_id
_entity_poly.type
_entity_poly.pdbx_seq_one_letter_code
_entity_poly.pdbx_strand_id
1 'polypeptide(L)'
;MYLLDWSDSAWRGWSRTTELYQLLAIIRLKNAVQLEMQPFPRRARPFWAWFPLPILLLIAIGCRRFLPSWGFMWALAFAIYFGVKWLTWWKARDIVPHTRGRSLAYLLAWPGMDAVAFLNKGHRPSKPKARQWLWASGKTCFGIVLLWVCVRIVPPDFPLARGWVGLFGLIFLLHFGSFHLAALGWQALGVSAQPIMQSPASSHSLSEFWGRRWNLGFRQLSHDLLFQPLRRPLGVAATTFLVFLFSGLIHELVISVPAHGGYGLPTGYFLLQGFGVLFERSRIGRYLGLQSGVRGWTLMAFLTAAPIRFLFRTPFITRVILPFLQAIHAL
;
A
#
# COMPACT_ATOMS: atom_id res chain seq x y z
N MET A 1 -14.42 -10.40 62.42
CA MET A 1 -13.99 -11.80 62.65
C MET A 1 -15.17 -12.68 62.28
N TYR A 2 -14.92 -13.78 61.57
CA TYR A 2 -15.86 -14.70 60.89
C TYR A 2 -16.12 -14.44 59.38
N LEU A 3 -15.21 -15.06 58.62
CA LEU A 3 -15.32 -15.69 57.31
C LEU A 3 -16.74 -15.90 56.77
N LEU A 4 -17.02 -15.39 55.57
CA LEU A 4 -18.11 -15.86 54.71
C LEU A 4 -17.55 -16.89 53.73
N ASP A 5 -18.05 -18.10 53.95
CA ASP A 5 -17.77 -19.34 53.26
C ASP A 5 -18.35 -19.36 51.84
N TRP A 6 -17.62 -20.01 50.95
CA TRP A 6 -17.86 -20.10 49.52
C TRP A 6 -18.41 -21.50 49.25
N SER A 7 -19.72 -21.65 49.01
CA SER A 7 -20.31 -22.94 48.61
C SER A 7 -21.32 -22.83 47.46
N ASP A 8 -20.83 -23.17 46.26
CA ASP A 8 -21.35 -24.24 45.41
C ASP A 8 -22.87 -24.35 45.12
N SER A 9 -23.50 -23.24 44.69
CA SER A 9 -24.89 -23.30 44.18
C SER A 9 -25.16 -22.61 42.84
N ALA A 10 -24.15 -22.04 42.16
CA ALA A 10 -24.37 -21.31 40.89
C ALA A 10 -24.13 -22.10 39.59
N TRP A 11 -23.66 -23.35 39.65
CA TRP A 11 -23.14 -24.07 38.45
C TRP A 11 -23.89 -25.35 38.05
N ARG A 12 -25.09 -25.63 38.56
CA ARG A 12 -25.84 -26.86 38.23
C ARG A 12 -27.10 -26.61 37.39
N GLY A 13 -26.94 -25.95 36.25
CA GLY A 13 -28.05 -25.67 35.33
C GLY A 13 -27.70 -25.52 33.86
N TRP A 14 -26.56 -26.05 33.39
CA TRP A 14 -26.27 -26.09 31.95
C TRP A 14 -26.75 -27.42 31.37
N SER A 15 -27.95 -27.40 30.80
CA SER A 15 -28.51 -28.52 30.04
C SER A 15 -27.60 -28.89 28.87
N ARG A 16 -27.34 -30.19 28.67
CA ARG A 16 -26.53 -30.76 27.56
C ARG A 16 -26.90 -30.26 26.16
N THR A 17 -28.09 -29.68 25.98
CA THR A 17 -28.55 -29.05 24.75
C THR A 17 -27.82 -27.75 24.41
N THR A 18 -27.48 -26.92 25.41
CA THR A 18 -26.85 -25.60 25.19
C THR A 18 -25.40 -25.74 24.70
N GLU A 19 -24.68 -26.72 25.23
CA GLU A 19 -23.33 -27.07 24.77
C GLU A 19 -23.35 -27.60 23.33
N LEU A 20 -24.35 -28.42 22.98
CA LEU A 20 -24.53 -28.94 21.61
C LEU A 20 -24.80 -27.83 20.60
N TYR A 21 -25.64 -26.83 20.95
CA TYR A 21 -25.88 -25.67 20.08
C TYR A 21 -24.64 -24.79 19.93
N GLN A 22 -23.86 -24.57 20.99
CA GLN A 22 -22.60 -23.83 20.90
C GLN A 22 -21.56 -24.60 20.09
N LEU A 23 -21.44 -25.92 20.25
CA LEU A 23 -20.57 -26.76 19.44
C LEU A 23 -20.97 -26.75 17.97
N LEU A 24 -22.27 -26.87 17.66
CA LEU A 24 -22.78 -26.79 16.29
C LEU A 24 -22.58 -25.39 15.68
N ALA A 25 -22.73 -24.32 16.47
CA ALA A 25 -22.45 -22.96 16.05
C ALA A 25 -20.95 -22.76 15.77
N ILE A 26 -20.07 -23.27 16.64
CA ILE A 26 -18.61 -23.25 16.44
C ILE A 26 -18.23 -24.08 15.23
N ILE A 27 -18.79 -25.27 15.02
CA ILE A 27 -18.53 -26.11 13.85
C ILE A 27 -19.03 -25.43 12.57
N ARG A 28 -20.22 -24.81 12.58
CA ARG A 28 -20.71 -24.01 11.44
C ARG A 28 -19.84 -22.80 11.17
N LEU A 29 -19.37 -22.10 12.19
CA LEU A 29 -18.40 -20.99 12.06
C LEU A 29 -17.06 -21.48 11.53
N LYS A 30 -16.55 -22.60 12.04
CA LYS A 30 -15.30 -23.21 11.59
C LYS A 30 -15.40 -23.65 10.14
N ASN A 31 -16.52 -24.28 9.75
CA ASN A 31 -16.80 -24.70 8.37
C ASN A 31 -17.05 -23.51 7.43
N ALA A 32 -17.73 -22.45 7.88
CA ALA A 32 -17.92 -21.22 7.11
C ALA A 32 -16.58 -20.49 6.89
N VAL A 33 -15.73 -20.42 7.92
CA VAL A 33 -14.37 -19.90 7.83
C VAL A 33 -13.50 -20.81 6.95
N GLN A 34 -13.67 -22.14 6.99
CA GLN A 34 -12.96 -23.08 6.10
C GLN A 34 -13.44 -23.00 4.65
N LEU A 35 -14.71 -22.68 4.41
CA LEU A 35 -15.27 -22.44 3.08
C LEU A 35 -14.77 -21.10 2.50
N GLU A 36 -14.61 -20.05 3.32
CA GLU A 36 -13.94 -18.81 2.92
C GLU A 36 -12.42 -18.97 2.77
N MET A 37 -11.81 -19.93 3.48
CA MET A 37 -10.38 -20.25 3.44
C MET A 37 -10.04 -21.49 2.62
N GLN A 38 -10.89 -21.93 1.68
CA GLN A 38 -10.46 -22.87 0.66
C GLN A 38 -9.31 -22.22 -0.11
N PRO A 39 -8.06 -22.71 -0.02
CA PRO A 39 -6.99 -22.18 -0.84
C PRO A 39 -7.38 -22.46 -2.29
N PHE A 40 -7.75 -21.42 -3.02
CA PHE A 40 -8.01 -21.52 -4.45
C PHE A 40 -6.91 -22.38 -5.09
N PRO A 41 -7.27 -23.38 -5.92
CA PRO A 41 -6.32 -24.32 -6.48
C PRO A 41 -5.18 -23.52 -7.10
N ARG A 42 -3.95 -23.78 -6.63
CA ARG A 42 -2.72 -23.15 -7.13
C ARG A 42 -2.48 -23.66 -8.55
N ARG A 43 -3.23 -23.14 -9.53
CA ARG A 43 -2.84 -23.30 -10.93
C ARG A 43 -1.47 -22.66 -11.10
N ALA A 44 -0.51 -23.46 -11.57
CA ALA A 44 0.82 -22.98 -11.89
C ALA A 44 0.68 -21.81 -12.86
N ARG A 45 1.30 -20.68 -12.54
CA ARG A 45 1.34 -19.53 -13.45
C ARG A 45 2.15 -19.97 -14.66
N PRO A 46 1.63 -19.80 -15.87
CA PRO A 46 2.47 -20.04 -17.02
C PRO A 46 3.62 -19.03 -17.02
N PHE A 47 4.82 -19.50 -17.36
CA PHE A 47 6.03 -18.69 -17.28
C PHE A 47 5.93 -17.39 -18.11
N TRP A 48 5.21 -17.43 -19.23
CA TRP A 48 5.01 -16.26 -20.10
C TRP A 48 4.21 -15.12 -19.46
N ALA A 49 3.42 -15.38 -18.41
CA ALA A 49 2.73 -14.31 -17.69
C ALA A 49 3.72 -13.32 -17.06
N TRP A 50 4.98 -13.71 -16.86
CA TRP A 50 6.02 -12.85 -16.33
C TRP A 50 6.68 -11.96 -17.37
N PHE A 51 6.59 -12.26 -18.67
CA PHE A 51 7.33 -11.54 -19.72
C PHE A 51 7.04 -10.04 -19.84
N PRO A 52 5.81 -9.53 -19.63
CA PRO A 52 5.57 -8.10 -19.76
C PRO A 52 6.41 -7.25 -18.81
N LEU A 53 6.68 -7.70 -17.58
CA LEU A 53 7.47 -6.93 -16.61
C LEU A 53 8.93 -6.68 -17.07
N PRO A 54 9.76 -7.69 -17.36
CA PRO A 54 11.11 -7.48 -17.86
C PRO A 54 11.12 -6.81 -19.25
N ILE A 55 10.18 -7.13 -20.15
CA ILE A 55 10.13 -6.48 -21.47
C ILE A 55 9.90 -4.98 -21.32
N LEU A 56 8.89 -4.56 -20.54
CA LEU A 56 8.60 -3.14 -20.33
C LEU A 56 9.75 -2.42 -19.62
N LEU A 57 10.42 -3.09 -18.67
CA LEU A 57 11.60 -2.55 -18.01
C LEU A 57 12.77 -2.36 -18.98
N LEU A 58 13.07 -3.35 -19.82
CA LEU A 58 14.12 -3.25 -20.84
C LEU A 58 13.83 -2.14 -21.85
N ILE A 59 12.57 -2.00 -22.28
CA ILE A 59 12.14 -0.89 -23.13
C ILE A 59 12.38 0.45 -22.42
N ALA A 60 11.93 0.61 -21.17
CA ALA A 60 12.13 1.84 -20.41
C ALA A 60 13.62 2.19 -20.25
N ILE A 61 14.47 1.19 -19.96
CA ILE A 61 15.93 1.35 -19.86
C ILE A 61 16.54 1.72 -21.22
N GLY A 62 16.13 1.07 -22.31
CA GLY A 62 16.57 1.40 -23.66
C GLY A 62 16.19 2.81 -24.11
N CYS A 63 15.06 3.32 -23.61
CA CYS A 63 14.60 4.69 -23.86
C CYS A 63 15.32 5.76 -23.01
N ARG A 64 16.15 5.39 -22.03
CA ARG A 64 16.80 6.31 -21.09
C ARG A 64 17.47 7.51 -21.76
N ARG A 65 18.19 7.29 -22.86
CA ARG A 65 18.94 8.34 -23.58
C ARG A 65 18.04 9.37 -24.30
N PHE A 66 16.77 9.04 -24.50
CA PHE A 66 15.81 9.87 -25.22
C PHE A 66 14.86 10.63 -24.29
N LEU A 67 14.95 10.39 -22.98
CA LEU A 67 14.04 10.97 -22.00
C LEU A 67 14.80 11.87 -21.02
N PRO A 68 14.24 13.01 -20.60
CA PRO A 68 14.76 13.71 -19.44
C PRO A 68 14.63 12.83 -18.19
N SER A 69 15.41 13.10 -17.14
CA SER A 69 15.42 12.32 -15.90
C SER A 69 14.03 12.05 -15.32
N TRP A 70 13.13 13.03 -15.36
CA TRP A 70 11.75 12.83 -14.91
C TRP A 70 10.93 11.93 -15.83
N GLY A 71 11.10 12.05 -17.14
CA GLY A 71 10.43 11.19 -18.13
C GLY A 71 10.89 9.74 -17.98
N PHE A 72 12.19 9.53 -17.77
CA PHE A 72 12.75 8.21 -17.52
C PHE A 72 12.25 7.60 -16.19
N MET A 73 12.15 8.40 -15.12
CA MET A 73 11.52 7.96 -13.86
C MET A 73 10.09 7.47 -14.09
N TRP A 74 9.26 8.25 -14.79
CA TRP A 74 7.88 7.86 -15.08
C TRP A 74 7.83 6.60 -15.96
N ALA A 75 8.70 6.49 -16.97
CA ALA A 75 8.79 5.30 -17.80
C ALA A 75 9.09 4.03 -16.97
N LEU A 76 10.05 4.09 -16.03
CA LEU A 76 10.33 2.99 -15.10
C LEU A 76 9.13 2.70 -14.19
N ALA A 77 8.52 3.73 -13.60
CA ALA A 77 7.37 3.56 -12.70
C ALA A 77 6.19 2.91 -13.43
N PHE A 78 5.87 3.36 -14.65
CA PHE A 78 4.81 2.79 -15.47
C PHE A 78 5.17 1.37 -15.96
N ALA A 79 6.41 1.11 -16.34
CA ALA A 79 6.86 -0.24 -16.73
C ALA A 79 6.66 -1.25 -15.59
N ILE A 80 7.10 -0.90 -14.37
CA ILE A 80 6.89 -1.73 -13.18
C ILE A 80 5.39 -1.87 -12.92
N TYR A 81 4.65 -0.75 -12.89
CA TYR A 81 3.22 -0.73 -12.63
C TYR A 81 2.46 -1.66 -13.59
N PHE A 82 2.59 -1.48 -14.91
CA PHE A 82 1.86 -2.29 -15.89
C PHE A 82 2.33 -3.75 -15.89
N GLY A 83 3.62 -4.02 -15.69
CA GLY A 83 4.15 -5.37 -15.57
C GLY A 83 3.55 -6.14 -14.37
N VAL A 84 3.50 -5.52 -13.19
CA VAL A 84 2.90 -6.16 -12.01
C VAL A 84 1.38 -6.15 -12.04
N LYS A 85 0.76 -5.15 -12.67
CA LYS A 85 -0.67 -5.08 -12.92
C LYS A 85 -1.15 -6.23 -13.81
N TRP A 86 -0.38 -6.53 -14.86
CA TRP A 86 -0.60 -7.69 -15.71
C TRP A 86 -0.55 -9.01 -14.91
N LEU A 87 0.46 -9.17 -14.05
CA LEU A 87 0.61 -10.35 -13.20
C LEU A 87 -0.56 -10.55 -12.24
N THR A 88 -1.03 -9.47 -11.60
CA THR A 88 -2.17 -9.53 -10.68
C THR A 88 -3.47 -9.87 -11.40
N TRP A 89 -3.69 -9.29 -12.59
CA TRP A 89 -4.82 -9.66 -13.46
C TRP A 89 -4.76 -11.12 -13.87
N TRP A 90 -3.61 -11.60 -14.35
CA TRP A 90 -3.44 -12.99 -14.79
C TRP A 90 -3.73 -13.99 -13.67
N LYS A 91 -3.33 -13.65 -12.43
CA LYS A 91 -3.63 -14.48 -11.25
C LYS A 91 -5.14 -14.53 -10.98
N ALA A 92 -5.86 -13.42 -11.10
CA ALA A 92 -7.26 -13.33 -10.70
C ALA A 92 -8.26 -13.75 -11.78
N ARG A 93 -7.92 -13.63 -13.07
CA ARG A 93 -8.87 -13.81 -14.18
C ARG A 93 -9.54 -15.20 -14.20
N ASP A 94 -8.81 -16.24 -13.82
CA ASP A 94 -9.32 -17.62 -13.83
C ASP A 94 -9.92 -18.02 -12.47
N ILE A 95 -9.88 -17.11 -11.48
CA ILE A 95 -10.34 -17.33 -10.11
C ILE A 95 -11.72 -16.70 -9.89
N VAL A 96 -11.99 -15.53 -10.49
CA VAL A 96 -13.24 -14.79 -10.26
C VAL A 96 -14.01 -14.53 -11.56
N PRO A 97 -15.36 -14.63 -11.54
CA PRO A 97 -16.18 -14.33 -12.70
C PRO A 97 -16.17 -12.83 -13.00
N HIS A 98 -15.83 -12.46 -14.23
CA HIS A 98 -15.68 -11.07 -14.65
C HIS A 98 -15.98 -10.90 -16.15
N THR A 99 -16.20 -9.66 -16.61
CA THR A 99 -16.34 -9.33 -18.05
C THR A 99 -15.02 -8.86 -18.64
N ARG A 100 -14.88 -8.92 -19.97
CA ARG A 100 -13.77 -8.28 -20.69
C ARG A 100 -13.66 -6.77 -20.35
N GLY A 101 -14.81 -6.09 -20.21
CA GLY A 101 -14.85 -4.69 -19.78
C GLY A 101 -14.27 -4.45 -18.38
N ARG A 102 -14.57 -5.31 -17.39
CA ARG A 102 -13.96 -5.21 -16.05
C ARG A 102 -12.45 -5.48 -16.08
N SER A 103 -11.98 -6.39 -16.94
CA SER A 103 -10.54 -6.61 -17.15
C SER A 103 -9.86 -5.36 -17.71
N LEU A 104 -10.42 -4.75 -18.75
CA LEU A 104 -9.86 -3.54 -19.34
C LEU A 104 -9.88 -2.37 -18.36
N ALA A 105 -10.99 -2.18 -17.65
CA ALA A 105 -11.12 -1.17 -16.61
C ALA A 105 -10.11 -1.38 -15.47
N TYR A 106 -9.89 -2.62 -15.03
CA TYR A 106 -8.87 -2.94 -14.04
C TYR A 106 -7.49 -2.52 -14.53
N LEU A 107 -7.11 -2.91 -15.75
CA LEU A 107 -5.77 -2.70 -16.31
C LEU A 107 -5.47 -1.23 -16.58
N LEU A 108 -6.45 -0.46 -17.07
CA LEU A 108 -6.21 0.90 -17.60
C LEU A 108 -6.78 2.03 -16.75
N ALA A 109 -7.84 1.79 -15.98
CA ALA A 109 -8.63 2.86 -15.35
C ALA A 109 -8.68 2.76 -13.81
N TRP A 110 -7.89 1.87 -13.22
CA TRP A 110 -7.78 1.73 -11.77
C TRP A 110 -6.33 1.54 -11.32
N PRO A 111 -5.76 2.41 -10.46
CA PRO A 111 -4.37 2.28 -9.99
C PRO A 111 -4.11 1.20 -8.92
N GLY A 112 -5.14 0.59 -8.32
CA GLY A 112 -4.95 -0.38 -7.23
C GLY A 112 -4.62 -1.80 -7.73
N MET A 113 -3.94 -2.63 -6.92
CA MET A 113 -3.41 -3.94 -7.35
C MET A 113 -4.22 -5.16 -6.86
N ASP A 114 -5.38 -4.95 -6.24
CA ASP A 114 -6.27 -6.04 -5.82
C ASP A 114 -7.20 -6.44 -6.96
N ALA A 115 -6.70 -7.30 -7.85
CA ALA A 115 -7.44 -7.80 -8.99
C ALA A 115 -8.65 -8.64 -8.59
N VAL A 116 -8.57 -9.41 -7.50
CA VAL A 116 -9.67 -10.27 -7.04
C VAL A 116 -10.84 -9.41 -6.60
N ALA A 117 -10.61 -8.40 -5.75
CA ALA A 117 -11.67 -7.50 -5.29
C ALA A 117 -12.29 -6.68 -6.44
N PHE A 118 -11.46 -6.19 -7.38
CA PHE A 118 -11.95 -5.37 -8.48
C PHE A 118 -12.74 -6.18 -9.53
N LEU A 119 -12.26 -7.37 -9.90
CA LEU A 119 -12.88 -8.17 -10.95
C LEU A 119 -14.15 -8.88 -10.47
N ASN A 120 -14.20 -9.33 -9.22
CA ASN A 120 -15.29 -10.14 -8.68
C ASN A 120 -16.65 -9.41 -8.73
N LYS A 121 -17.59 -9.96 -9.51
CA LYS A 121 -18.97 -9.42 -9.62
C LYS A 121 -19.86 -9.74 -8.42
N GLY A 122 -19.54 -10.78 -7.66
CA GLY A 122 -20.37 -11.28 -6.56
C GLY A 122 -20.32 -10.43 -5.29
N HIS A 123 -19.34 -9.53 -5.19
CA HIS A 123 -19.17 -8.64 -4.04
C HIS A 123 -19.38 -7.18 -4.47
N ARG A 124 -20.36 -6.52 -3.86
CA ARG A 124 -20.65 -5.10 -4.10
C ARG A 124 -20.32 -4.30 -2.84
N PRO A 125 -19.55 -3.20 -2.95
CA PRO A 125 -19.28 -2.35 -1.80
C PRO A 125 -20.52 -1.53 -1.44
N SER A 126 -20.55 -1.01 -0.21
CA SER A 126 -21.52 0.02 0.16
C SER A 126 -21.36 1.25 -0.72
N LYS A 127 -22.47 1.91 -1.07
CA LYS A 127 -22.42 3.18 -1.83
C LYS A 127 -21.61 4.23 -1.06
N PRO A 128 -20.72 4.99 -1.73
CA PRO A 128 -19.99 6.08 -1.11
C PRO A 128 -20.89 7.13 -0.47
N LYS A 129 -20.50 7.63 0.70
CA LYS A 129 -21.21 8.74 1.37
C LYS A 129 -20.74 10.08 0.80
N ALA A 130 -21.61 11.10 0.77
CA ALA A 130 -21.26 12.45 0.31
C ALA A 130 -20.02 13.04 1.00
N ARG A 131 -19.87 12.79 2.31
CA ARG A 131 -18.68 13.19 3.09
C ARG A 131 -17.37 12.61 2.52
N GLN A 132 -17.39 11.39 1.99
CA GLN A 132 -16.18 10.78 1.40
C GLN A 132 -15.78 11.49 0.11
N TRP A 133 -16.75 11.83 -0.73
CA TRP A 133 -16.53 12.64 -1.93
C TRP A 133 -15.98 14.02 -1.61
N LEU A 134 -16.57 14.72 -0.63
CA LEU A 134 -16.08 16.02 -0.17
C LEU A 134 -14.63 15.93 0.33
N TRP A 135 -14.31 14.91 1.14
CA TRP A 135 -12.96 14.71 1.68
C TRP A 135 -11.94 14.37 0.59
N ALA A 136 -12.30 13.53 -0.37
CA ALA A 136 -11.45 13.20 -1.50
C ALA A 136 -11.19 14.44 -2.38
N SER A 137 -12.24 15.19 -2.69
CA SER A 137 -12.17 16.43 -3.48
C SER A 137 -11.33 17.49 -2.78
N GLY A 138 -11.51 17.69 -1.47
CA GLY A 138 -10.70 18.61 -0.68
C GLY A 138 -9.21 18.28 -0.72
N LYS A 139 -8.84 16.99 -0.63
CA LYS A 139 -7.43 16.55 -0.76
C LYS A 139 -6.88 16.77 -2.17
N THR A 140 -7.70 16.54 -3.21
CA THR A 140 -7.34 16.84 -4.60
C THR A 140 -7.10 18.34 -4.77
N CYS A 141 -8.04 19.18 -4.36
CA CYS A 141 -7.91 20.63 -4.43
C CYS A 141 -6.69 21.14 -3.65
N PHE A 142 -6.44 20.61 -2.45
CA PHE A 142 -5.25 20.94 -1.68
C PHE A 142 -3.96 20.60 -2.43
N GLY A 143 -3.88 19.43 -3.07
CA GLY A 143 -2.76 19.07 -3.94
C GLY A 143 -2.59 20.02 -5.13
N ILE A 144 -3.69 20.42 -5.78
CA ILE A 144 -3.68 21.41 -6.88
C ILE A 144 -3.13 22.76 -6.41
N VAL A 145 -3.64 23.26 -5.28
CA VAL A 145 -3.19 24.54 -4.70
C VAL A 145 -1.71 24.48 -4.35
N LEU A 146 -1.24 23.40 -3.73
CA LEU A 146 0.19 23.23 -3.46
C LEU A 146 1.01 23.29 -4.75
N LEU A 147 0.60 22.58 -5.79
CA LEU A 147 1.34 22.47 -7.06
C LEU A 147 1.39 23.76 -7.88
N TRP A 148 0.26 24.41 -8.11
CA TRP A 148 0.16 25.52 -9.06
C TRP A 148 0.08 26.90 -8.41
N VAL A 149 -0.08 26.96 -7.07
CA VAL A 149 -0.11 28.23 -6.33
C VAL A 149 1.06 28.30 -5.34
N CYS A 150 1.12 27.42 -4.34
CA CYS A 150 2.10 27.55 -3.26
C CYS A 150 3.54 27.39 -3.74
N VAL A 151 3.81 26.49 -4.68
CA VAL A 151 5.17 26.31 -5.26
C VAL A 151 5.70 27.62 -5.87
N ARG A 152 4.84 28.44 -6.47
CA ARG A 152 5.24 29.71 -7.11
C ARG A 152 5.50 30.82 -6.10
N ILE A 153 4.82 30.78 -4.95
CA ILE A 153 5.01 31.73 -3.84
C ILE A 153 6.39 31.54 -3.19
N VAL A 154 6.90 30.30 -3.14
CA VAL A 154 8.24 30.04 -2.61
C VAL A 154 9.28 30.74 -3.50
N PRO A 155 10.21 31.55 -2.95
CA PRO A 155 11.21 32.26 -3.75
C PRO A 155 12.13 31.31 -4.53
N PRO A 156 12.60 31.70 -5.73
CA PRO A 156 13.51 30.90 -6.55
C PRO A 156 14.80 30.48 -5.84
N ASP A 157 15.29 31.28 -4.89
CA ASP A 157 16.50 31.02 -4.10
C ASP A 157 16.39 29.81 -3.16
N PHE A 158 15.18 29.27 -2.98
CA PHE A 158 14.91 28.08 -2.16
C PHE A 158 14.43 26.89 -3.02
N PRO A 159 15.27 26.36 -3.93
CA PRO A 159 14.88 25.30 -4.86
C PRO A 159 14.45 24.00 -4.16
N LEU A 160 15.07 23.69 -3.02
CA LEU A 160 14.67 22.53 -2.21
C LEU A 160 13.27 22.69 -1.64
N ALA A 161 12.94 23.86 -1.09
CA ALA A 161 11.61 24.12 -0.55
C ALA A 161 10.56 24.04 -1.65
N ARG A 162 10.81 24.65 -2.82
CA ARG A 162 9.95 24.53 -4.03
C ARG A 162 9.71 23.07 -4.40
N GLY A 163 10.78 22.29 -4.48
CA GLY A 163 10.72 20.88 -4.82
C GLY A 163 9.93 20.06 -3.81
N TRP A 164 10.07 20.32 -2.52
CA TRP A 164 9.30 19.66 -1.47
C TRP A 164 7.81 20.04 -1.50
N VAL A 165 7.48 21.33 -1.66
CA VAL A 165 6.08 21.77 -1.79
C VAL A 165 5.44 21.11 -3.02
N GLY A 166 6.14 21.07 -4.15
CA GLY A 166 5.66 20.39 -5.35
C GLY A 166 5.51 18.88 -5.18
N LEU A 167 6.48 18.22 -4.53
CA LEU A 167 6.39 16.79 -4.23
C LEU A 167 5.18 16.47 -3.33
N PHE A 168 4.97 17.24 -2.26
CA PHE A 168 3.77 17.09 -1.42
C PHE A 168 2.50 17.34 -2.22
N GLY A 169 2.49 18.36 -3.07
CA GLY A 169 1.39 18.64 -3.97
C GLY A 169 1.05 17.45 -4.89
N LEU A 170 2.06 16.82 -5.52
CA LEU A 170 1.87 15.61 -6.34
C LEU A 170 1.33 14.43 -5.54
N ILE A 171 1.87 14.21 -4.33
CA ILE A 171 1.42 13.13 -3.46
C ILE A 171 -0.04 13.33 -3.05
N PHE A 172 -0.43 14.55 -2.65
CA PHE A 172 -1.81 14.87 -2.30
C PHE A 172 -2.75 14.77 -3.49
N LEU A 173 -2.38 15.38 -4.62
CA LEU A 173 -3.16 15.36 -5.85
C LEU A 173 -3.42 13.92 -6.31
N LEU A 174 -2.38 13.09 -6.43
CA LEU A 174 -2.51 11.75 -6.98
C LEU A 174 -2.95 10.73 -5.92
N HIS A 175 -2.12 10.47 -4.92
CA HIS A 175 -2.27 9.30 -4.04
C HIS A 175 -3.39 9.47 -3.01
N PHE A 176 -3.57 10.68 -2.48
CA PHE A 176 -4.56 10.95 -1.42
C PHE A 176 -5.90 11.50 -1.93
N GLY A 177 -5.87 12.19 -3.08
CA GLY A 177 -7.00 12.87 -3.71
C GLY A 177 -7.58 12.10 -4.89
N SER A 178 -6.98 12.22 -6.08
CA SER A 178 -7.52 11.69 -7.35
C SER A 178 -7.69 10.16 -7.34
N PHE A 179 -6.75 9.40 -6.78
CA PHE A 179 -6.93 7.94 -6.65
C PHE A 179 -8.04 7.58 -5.66
N HIS A 180 -8.28 8.42 -4.66
CA HIS A 180 -9.41 8.26 -3.75
C HIS A 180 -10.73 8.57 -4.48
N LEU A 181 -10.81 9.65 -5.27
CA LEU A 181 -11.96 9.95 -6.11
C LEU A 181 -12.26 8.82 -7.10
N ALA A 182 -11.24 8.29 -7.76
CA ALA A 182 -11.38 7.14 -8.66
C ALA A 182 -11.94 5.92 -7.92
N ALA A 183 -11.47 5.65 -6.69
CA ALA A 183 -11.99 4.56 -5.87
C ALA A 183 -13.48 4.73 -5.57
N LEU A 184 -13.90 5.93 -5.18
CA LEU A 184 -15.31 6.24 -4.93
C LEU A 184 -16.15 6.13 -6.20
N GLY A 185 -15.63 6.57 -7.36
CA GLY A 185 -16.30 6.41 -8.66
C GLY A 185 -16.57 4.94 -8.98
N TRP A 186 -15.55 4.09 -8.82
CA TRP A 186 -15.69 2.64 -8.99
C TRP A 186 -16.67 2.02 -7.99
N GLN A 187 -16.63 2.42 -6.72
CA GLN A 187 -17.56 1.96 -5.70
C GLN A 187 -19.01 2.37 -6.00
N ALA A 188 -19.23 3.58 -6.52
CA ALA A 188 -20.55 4.05 -6.96
C ALA A 188 -21.10 3.19 -8.12
N LEU A 189 -20.21 2.68 -8.98
CA LEU A 189 -20.51 1.72 -10.04
C LEU A 189 -20.60 0.25 -9.55
N GLY A 190 -20.53 0.02 -8.23
CA GLY A 190 -20.63 -1.31 -7.63
C GLY A 190 -19.37 -2.17 -7.78
N VAL A 191 -18.20 -1.56 -7.97
CA VAL A 191 -16.90 -2.24 -8.03
C VAL A 191 -16.14 -2.02 -6.73
N SER A 192 -15.67 -3.11 -6.10
CA SER A 192 -14.93 -3.06 -4.84
C SER A 192 -13.49 -2.58 -5.02
N ALA A 193 -13.35 -1.29 -5.31
CA ALA A 193 -12.07 -0.60 -5.41
C ALA A 193 -11.76 0.14 -4.09
N GLN A 194 -10.81 -0.37 -3.30
CA GLN A 194 -10.41 0.30 -2.06
C GLN A 194 -9.44 1.47 -2.33
N PRO A 195 -9.56 2.62 -1.64
CA PRO A 195 -8.59 3.70 -1.77
C PRO A 195 -7.17 3.23 -1.48
N ILE A 196 -6.19 3.65 -2.29
CA ILE A 196 -4.78 3.23 -2.13
C ILE A 196 -4.18 3.70 -0.80
N MET A 197 -4.60 4.87 -0.31
CA MET A 197 -4.21 5.42 0.98
C MET A 197 -5.42 5.45 1.94
N GLN A 198 -5.30 4.81 3.10
CA GLN A 198 -6.36 4.75 4.13
C GLN A 198 -5.99 5.50 5.41
N SER A 199 -6.06 6.82 5.37
CA SER A 199 -5.72 7.72 6.48
C SER A 199 -4.44 7.30 7.24
N PRO A 200 -3.26 7.25 6.59
CA PRO A 200 -2.02 6.76 7.19
C PRO A 200 -1.58 7.54 8.44
N ALA A 201 -1.87 8.84 8.52
CA ALA A 201 -1.56 9.65 9.69
C ALA A 201 -2.32 9.21 10.96
N SER A 202 -3.43 8.47 10.81
CA SER A 202 -4.23 7.92 11.89
C SER A 202 -3.79 6.51 12.32
N SER A 203 -2.62 6.04 11.88
CA SER A 203 -2.09 4.73 12.30
C SER A 203 -1.64 4.78 13.77
N HIS A 204 -1.89 3.74 14.54
CA HIS A 204 -1.45 3.65 15.93
C HIS A 204 -0.07 2.99 16.10
N SER A 205 0.50 2.46 15.01
CA SER A 205 1.80 1.79 14.99
C SER A 205 2.43 1.82 13.59
N LEU A 206 3.74 1.55 13.53
CA LEU A 206 4.49 1.45 12.28
C LEU A 206 4.03 0.25 11.45
N SER A 207 3.71 -0.88 12.10
CA SER A 207 3.11 -2.03 11.43
C SER A 207 1.77 -1.69 10.77
N GLU A 208 0.93 -0.90 11.43
CA GLU A 208 -0.37 -0.49 10.88
C GLU A 208 -0.19 0.47 9.70
N PHE A 209 0.73 1.43 9.83
CA PHE A 209 1.06 2.38 8.76
C PHE A 209 1.44 1.66 7.47
N TRP A 210 2.47 0.83 7.49
CA TRP A 210 2.95 0.13 6.28
C TRP A 210 2.08 -1.05 5.88
N GLY A 211 1.41 -1.72 6.83
CA GLY A 211 0.69 -2.96 6.58
C GLY A 211 -0.78 -2.79 6.21
N ARG A 212 -1.41 -1.65 6.54
CA ARG A 212 -2.86 -1.45 6.42
C ARG A 212 -3.29 -0.09 5.88
N ARG A 213 -2.43 0.92 5.85
CA ARG A 213 -2.88 2.29 5.54
C ARG A 213 -2.11 2.98 4.43
N TRP A 214 -0.82 2.71 4.31
CA TRP A 214 0.03 3.26 3.28
C TRP A 214 0.13 2.32 2.07
N ASN A 215 -0.18 2.83 0.88
CA ASN A 215 -0.03 2.16 -0.41
C ASN A 215 -0.56 0.71 -0.44
N LEU A 216 -1.88 0.56 -0.31
CA LEU A 216 -2.55 -0.73 -0.32
C LEU A 216 -2.32 -1.54 -1.62
N GLY A 217 -2.04 -0.86 -2.74
CA GLY A 217 -1.66 -1.51 -3.98
C GLY A 217 -0.35 -2.28 -3.84
N PHE A 218 0.71 -1.61 -3.41
CA PHE A 218 1.99 -2.27 -3.16
C PHE A 218 1.88 -3.33 -2.06
N ARG A 219 1.16 -3.04 -0.97
CA ARG A 219 0.94 -4.01 0.12
C ARG A 219 0.32 -5.31 -0.39
N GLN A 220 -0.71 -5.25 -1.24
CA GLN A 220 -1.34 -6.44 -1.83
C GLN A 220 -0.34 -7.22 -2.70
N LEU A 221 0.41 -6.49 -3.54
CA LEU A 221 1.42 -7.08 -4.41
C LEU A 221 2.50 -7.82 -3.62
N SER A 222 3.11 -7.15 -2.63
CA SER A 222 4.15 -7.74 -1.79
C SER A 222 3.63 -8.90 -0.96
N HIS A 223 2.38 -8.83 -0.49
CA HIS A 223 1.78 -9.94 0.23
C HIS A 223 1.68 -11.19 -0.65
N ASP A 224 1.20 -11.02 -1.88
CA ASP A 224 0.92 -12.12 -2.80
C ASP A 224 2.16 -12.70 -3.48
N LEU A 225 3.15 -11.86 -3.81
CA LEU A 225 4.35 -12.28 -4.55
C LEU A 225 5.53 -12.64 -3.66
N LEU A 226 5.63 -12.04 -2.48
CA LEU A 226 6.79 -12.24 -1.60
C LEU A 226 6.35 -12.89 -0.29
N PHE A 227 5.39 -12.28 0.42
CA PHE A 227 5.11 -12.68 1.80
C PHE A 227 4.48 -14.08 1.90
N GLN A 228 3.40 -14.33 1.18
CA GLN A 228 2.70 -15.62 1.19
C GLN A 228 3.60 -16.81 0.77
N PRO A 229 4.40 -16.73 -0.31
CA PRO A 229 5.28 -17.84 -0.68
C PRO A 229 6.47 -18.02 0.28
N LEU A 230 7.04 -16.94 0.82
CA LEU A 230 8.29 -17.02 1.59
C LEU A 230 8.10 -17.17 3.10
N ARG A 231 6.91 -16.86 3.65
CA ARG A 231 6.66 -16.94 5.11
C ARG A 231 6.83 -18.33 5.70
N ARG A 232 6.57 -19.39 4.91
CA ARG A 232 6.73 -20.78 5.34
C ARG A 232 8.21 -21.18 5.43
N PRO A 233 9.02 -21.03 4.36
CA PRO A 233 10.43 -21.42 4.41
C PRO A 233 11.31 -20.49 5.27
N LEU A 234 11.03 -19.18 5.33
CA LEU A 234 11.91 -18.20 5.97
C LEU A 234 11.39 -17.68 7.33
N GLY A 235 10.14 -17.98 7.67
CA GLY A 235 9.47 -17.39 8.84
C GLY A 235 9.03 -15.94 8.62
N VAL A 236 8.20 -15.44 9.56
CA VAL A 236 7.53 -14.14 9.44
C VAL A 236 8.51 -12.96 9.50
N ALA A 237 9.51 -13.02 10.38
CA ALA A 237 10.46 -11.93 10.58
C ALA A 237 11.34 -11.69 9.34
N ALA A 238 12.02 -12.74 8.86
CA ALA A 238 12.87 -12.65 7.67
C ALA A 238 12.07 -12.26 6.43
N THR A 239 10.87 -12.81 6.26
CA THR A 239 9.99 -12.45 5.15
C THR A 239 9.55 -10.98 5.20
N THR A 240 9.26 -10.45 6.40
CA THR A 240 8.94 -9.03 6.57
C THR A 240 10.13 -8.16 6.14
N PHE A 241 11.33 -8.51 6.59
CA PHE A 241 12.55 -7.80 6.21
C PHE A 241 12.80 -7.82 4.70
N LEU A 242 12.62 -8.98 4.05
CA LEU A 242 12.77 -9.11 2.59
C LEU A 242 11.76 -8.26 1.81
N VAL A 243 10.53 -8.12 2.29
CA VAL A 243 9.53 -7.24 1.67
C VAL A 243 10.01 -5.78 1.69
N PHE A 244 10.57 -5.33 2.81
CA PHE A 244 11.13 -3.98 2.92
C PHE A 244 12.39 -3.80 2.08
N LEU A 245 13.28 -4.80 2.01
CA LEU A 245 14.44 -4.76 1.14
C LEU A 245 14.03 -4.63 -0.34
N PHE A 246 13.09 -5.46 -0.80
CA PHE A 246 12.61 -5.41 -2.19
C PHE A 246 11.89 -4.08 -2.49
N SER A 247 11.10 -3.56 -1.55
CA SER A 247 10.54 -2.21 -1.64
C SER A 247 11.64 -1.16 -1.82
N GLY A 248 12.68 -1.24 -1.00
CA GLY A 248 13.86 -0.38 -1.06
C GLY A 248 14.52 -0.38 -2.44
N LEU A 249 14.79 -1.57 -2.99
CA LEU A 249 15.41 -1.74 -4.31
C LEU A 249 14.53 -1.17 -5.45
N ILE A 250 13.21 -1.32 -5.38
CA ILE A 250 12.31 -0.68 -6.36
C ILE A 250 12.42 0.84 -6.27
N HIS A 251 12.42 1.40 -5.06
CA HIS A 251 12.57 2.85 -4.89
C HIS A 251 13.96 3.32 -5.31
N GLU A 252 15.01 2.53 -5.09
CA GLU A 252 16.35 2.78 -5.60
C GLU A 252 16.35 2.90 -7.14
N LEU A 253 15.71 1.93 -7.80
CA LEU A 253 15.59 1.89 -9.26
C LEU A 253 14.81 3.08 -9.81
N VAL A 254 13.70 3.47 -9.17
CA VAL A 254 12.82 4.53 -9.69
C VAL A 254 13.28 5.92 -9.28
N ILE A 255 13.96 6.09 -8.14
CA ILE A 255 14.36 7.41 -7.62
C ILE A 255 15.82 7.70 -7.95
N SER A 256 16.75 6.84 -7.51
CA SER A 256 18.19 7.13 -7.57
C SER A 256 18.74 7.02 -8.99
N VAL A 257 18.30 6.03 -9.76
CA VAL A 257 18.81 5.81 -11.13
C VAL A 257 18.45 6.98 -12.05
N PRO A 258 17.20 7.48 -12.10
CA PRO A 258 16.87 8.66 -12.92
C PRO A 258 17.46 9.95 -12.39
N ALA A 259 17.68 10.06 -11.07
CA ALA A 259 18.35 11.21 -10.46
C ALA A 259 19.88 11.19 -10.63
N HIS A 260 20.47 10.07 -11.06
CA HIS A 260 21.92 9.87 -11.11
C HIS A 260 22.60 10.20 -9.78
N GLY A 261 22.01 9.80 -8.65
CA GLY A 261 22.54 10.10 -7.33
C GLY A 261 21.63 9.69 -6.18
N GLY A 262 22.18 9.67 -4.97
CA GLY A 262 21.47 9.20 -3.78
C GLY A 262 21.44 7.68 -3.61
N TYR A 263 22.33 6.96 -4.30
CA TYR A 263 22.35 5.50 -4.31
C TYR A 263 22.44 4.89 -2.91
N GLY A 264 21.66 3.85 -2.67
CA GLY A 264 21.55 3.11 -1.42
C GLY A 264 20.66 3.75 -0.37
N LEU A 265 20.32 5.04 -0.49
CA LEU A 265 19.54 5.77 0.51
C LEU A 265 18.05 5.39 0.51
N PRO A 266 17.34 5.31 -0.64
CA PRO A 266 16.00 4.73 -0.66
C PRO A 266 15.95 3.33 -0.06
N THR A 267 16.92 2.48 -0.40
CA THR A 267 17.03 1.15 0.20
C THR A 267 17.21 1.22 1.72
N GLY A 268 18.13 2.05 2.20
CA GLY A 268 18.36 2.29 3.63
C GLY A 268 17.10 2.81 4.36
N TYR A 269 16.32 3.69 3.74
CA TYR A 269 15.04 4.17 4.29
C TYR A 269 14.10 3.00 4.59
N PHE A 270 13.86 2.12 3.60
CA PHE A 270 12.94 1.00 3.79
C PHE A 270 13.50 -0.08 4.70
N LEU A 271 14.81 -0.33 4.71
CA LEU A 271 15.44 -1.22 5.69
C LEU A 271 15.24 -0.72 7.12
N LEU A 272 15.39 0.59 7.36
CA LEU A 272 15.10 1.20 8.66
C LEU A 272 13.63 0.99 9.07
N GLN A 273 12.69 1.11 8.14
CA GLN A 273 11.28 0.77 8.41
C GLN A 273 11.10 -0.70 8.76
N GLY A 274 11.76 -1.60 8.03
CA GLY A 274 11.71 -3.05 8.28
C GLY A 274 12.23 -3.40 9.67
N PHE A 275 13.40 -2.87 10.05
CA PHE A 275 13.92 -3.00 11.40
C PHE A 275 12.97 -2.40 12.45
N GLY A 276 12.40 -1.23 12.18
CA GLY A 276 11.40 -0.60 13.05
C GLY A 276 10.19 -1.49 13.31
N VAL A 277 9.64 -2.13 12.27
CA VAL A 277 8.52 -3.07 12.39
C VAL A 277 8.91 -4.32 13.17
N LEU A 278 10.11 -4.86 12.97
CA LEU A 278 10.61 -6.01 13.72
C LEU A 278 10.84 -5.65 15.19
N PHE A 279 11.40 -4.47 15.46
CA PHE A 279 11.62 -3.96 16.81
C PHE A 279 10.28 -3.75 17.55
N GLU A 280 9.32 -3.08 16.91
CA GLU A 280 7.96 -2.89 17.43
C GLU A 280 7.29 -4.22 17.83
N ARG A 281 7.54 -5.29 17.06
CA ARG A 281 7.00 -6.63 17.30
C ARG A 281 7.84 -7.51 18.23
N SER A 282 9.03 -7.07 18.62
CA SER A 282 9.91 -7.80 19.54
C SER A 282 9.35 -7.86 20.95
N ARG A 283 9.95 -8.67 21.84
CA ARG A 283 9.57 -8.71 23.26
C ARG A 283 9.71 -7.34 23.92
N ILE A 284 10.78 -6.62 23.59
CA ILE A 284 11.07 -5.27 24.10
C ILE A 284 10.02 -4.28 23.57
N GLY A 285 9.74 -4.29 22.26
CA GLY A 285 8.74 -3.38 21.67
C GLY A 285 7.34 -3.59 22.24
N ARG A 286 6.97 -4.84 22.52
CA ARG A 286 5.72 -5.17 23.24
C ARG A 286 5.72 -4.66 24.68
N TYR A 287 6.81 -4.88 25.41
CA TYR A 287 6.97 -4.39 26.79
C TYR A 287 6.87 -2.86 26.88
N LEU A 288 7.44 -2.14 25.91
CA LEU A 288 7.36 -0.68 25.82
C LEU A 288 5.99 -0.16 25.34
N GLY A 289 5.10 -1.04 24.88
CA GLY A 289 3.77 -0.69 24.38
C GLY A 289 3.77 -0.03 23.00
N LEU A 290 4.74 -0.34 22.14
CA LEU A 290 4.92 0.34 20.84
C LEU A 290 3.90 -0.09 19.75
N GLN A 291 3.06 -1.09 20.03
CA GLN A 291 2.13 -1.64 19.05
C GLN A 291 0.83 -0.84 18.90
N SER A 292 0.60 0.17 19.76
CA SER A 292 -0.59 1.02 19.70
C SER A 292 -0.39 2.34 20.47
N GLY A 293 -1.41 3.20 20.41
CA GLY A 293 -1.49 4.43 21.19
C GLY A 293 -0.45 5.49 20.79
N VAL A 294 -0.21 6.43 21.70
CA VAL A 294 0.69 7.57 21.45
C VAL A 294 2.14 7.11 21.26
N ARG A 295 2.61 6.11 22.03
CA ARG A 295 3.98 5.61 21.92
C ARG A 295 4.25 4.98 20.55
N GLY A 296 3.35 4.12 20.07
CA GLY A 296 3.44 3.54 18.73
C GLY A 296 3.33 4.58 17.63
N TRP A 297 2.42 5.56 17.77
CA TRP A 297 2.31 6.68 16.85
C TRP A 297 3.59 7.53 16.80
N THR A 298 4.19 7.88 17.94
CA THR A 298 5.42 8.68 18.00
C THR A 298 6.59 7.95 17.35
N LEU A 299 6.76 6.65 17.62
CA LEU A 299 7.78 5.84 16.96
C LEU A 299 7.55 5.82 15.45
N MET A 300 6.32 5.58 15.00
CA MET A 300 5.96 5.58 13.59
C MET A 300 6.27 6.93 12.95
N ALA A 301 5.83 8.04 13.55
CA ALA A 301 6.04 9.39 13.03
C ALA A 301 7.54 9.70 12.93
N PHE A 302 8.31 9.38 13.97
CA PHE A 302 9.76 9.56 13.96
C PHE A 302 10.43 8.73 12.85
N LEU A 303 10.19 7.42 12.80
CA LEU A 303 10.83 6.54 11.82
C LEU A 303 10.41 6.83 10.38
N THR A 304 9.18 7.29 10.14
CA THR A 304 8.71 7.61 8.79
C THR A 304 9.16 8.99 8.31
N ALA A 305 9.15 10.00 9.19
CA ALA A 305 9.42 11.40 8.83
C ALA A 305 10.90 11.79 8.96
N ALA A 306 11.59 11.40 10.04
CA ALA A 306 12.97 11.85 10.26
C ALA A 306 13.93 11.43 9.12
N PRO A 307 13.90 10.19 8.60
CA PRO A 307 14.78 9.78 7.50
C PRO A 307 14.20 10.09 6.12
N ILE A 308 13.14 10.90 5.98
CA ILE A 308 12.46 11.10 4.67
C ILE A 308 13.39 11.66 3.58
N ARG A 309 14.47 12.36 3.97
CA ARG A 309 15.53 12.84 3.06
C ARG A 309 16.38 11.73 2.46
N PHE A 310 16.34 10.51 3.00
CA PHE A 310 16.94 9.33 2.39
C PHE A 310 16.16 8.93 1.14
N LEU A 311 14.84 9.10 1.16
CA LEU A 311 13.95 8.78 0.05
C LEU A 311 13.95 9.90 -1.00
N PHE A 312 13.84 11.17 -0.57
CA PHE A 312 13.78 12.32 -1.48
C PHE A 312 14.98 13.24 -1.28
N ARG A 313 16.15 12.78 -1.73
CA ARG A 313 17.42 13.52 -1.60
C ARG A 313 17.51 14.68 -2.60
N THR A 314 18.41 15.62 -2.34
CA THR A 314 18.70 16.78 -3.20
C THR A 314 18.81 16.43 -4.70
N PRO A 315 19.58 15.40 -5.15
CA PRO A 315 19.66 15.09 -6.57
C PRO A 315 18.32 14.73 -7.20
N PHE A 316 17.46 14.00 -6.48
CA PHE A 316 16.12 13.67 -6.96
C PHE A 316 15.25 14.94 -7.06
N ILE A 317 15.29 15.79 -6.04
CA ILE A 317 14.53 17.04 -6.07
C ILE A 317 14.98 17.94 -7.23
N THR A 318 16.29 18.14 -7.41
CA THR A 318 16.80 19.13 -8.37
C THR A 318 16.85 18.62 -9.80
N ARG A 319 17.08 17.32 -10.03
CA ARG A 319 17.23 16.76 -11.39
C ARG A 319 15.96 16.09 -11.91
N VAL A 320 15.04 15.71 -11.01
CA VAL A 320 13.79 15.03 -11.39
C VAL A 320 12.58 15.90 -11.08
N ILE A 321 12.37 16.28 -9.82
CA ILE A 321 11.12 16.95 -9.42
C ILE A 321 11.02 18.37 -9.97
N LEU A 322 12.04 19.22 -9.80
CA LEU A 322 11.97 20.61 -10.30
C LEU A 322 11.80 20.69 -11.83
N PRO A 323 12.56 19.96 -12.66
CA PRO A 323 12.35 19.95 -14.11
C PRO A 323 10.97 19.39 -14.51
N PHE A 324 10.45 18.41 -13.75
CA PHE A 324 9.09 17.92 -13.97
C PHE A 324 8.03 18.99 -13.69
N LEU A 325 8.16 19.72 -12.58
CA LEU A 325 7.26 20.83 -12.23
C LEU A 325 7.27 21.91 -13.31
N GLN A 326 8.43 22.24 -13.87
CA GLN A 326 8.53 23.14 -15.02
C GLN A 326 7.81 22.58 -16.26
N ALA A 327 8.02 21.30 -16.58
CA ALA A 327 7.40 20.65 -17.73
C ALA A 327 5.85 20.63 -17.67
N ILE A 328 5.27 20.58 -16.46
CA ILE A 328 3.82 20.67 -16.25
C ILE A 328 3.31 22.10 -15.98
N HIS A 329 4.15 23.11 -16.20
CA HIS A 329 3.86 24.53 -15.96
C HIS A 329 3.44 24.85 -14.52
N ALA A 330 3.91 24.07 -13.54
CA ALA A 330 3.74 24.37 -12.12
C ALA A 330 4.75 25.42 -11.63
N LEU A 331 5.94 25.46 -12.23
CA LEU A 331 7.01 26.45 -11.99
C LEU A 331 7.29 27.33 -13.20
#